data_AF-L7LX62-F1
#
_entry.id   AF-L7LX62-F1
#
_cell.length_a   1.000
_cell.length_b   1.000
_cell.length_c   1.000
_cell.angle_alpha   90.00
_cell.angle_beta   90.00
_cell.angle_gamma   90.00
#
_symmetry.space_group_name_H-M   'P 1'
#
loop_
_entity.id
_entity.type
_entity.pdbx_description
1 polymer ?
#
loop_
_entity_poly.entity_id
_entity_poly.type
_entity_poly.pdbx_seq_one_letter_code
_entity_poly.pdbx_strand_id
1 'polypeptide(L)'
;MDDFKSVRLFSRTCLQCGKPSKYCCPKCSARSCSLPCVKQHKKIGECDGVRDKTAYIPLDGFTDLDLLSDYRFLEESARIIDSACRTKPALGVYPQQKTLPGFLHKFQAECRRRGIMLKLLPRCFTKRQENKSWYNFRERCIYWHVAWVFPAANIKVHESQRVHEKESLAKCLEKHLTLETCRPELRGPLQPYIAAGMQGISILLAVEGKPGADKCYYNLDLSVSLEACLKGKVVVEYPTFTVVLTEDLSHFNLISPEPSGSHGGTNLPAFFNTDGLAGCDNE
;
A
#
# COMPACT_ATOMS: atom_id res chain seq x y z
N MET A 1 -9.34 -5.56 -49.09
CA MET A 1 -9.36 -4.10 -49.28
C MET A 1 -9.76 -3.55 -47.92
N ASP A 2 -8.86 -3.19 -47.00
CA ASP A 2 -7.51 -2.66 -47.18
C ASP A 2 -6.55 -3.07 -46.05
N ASP A 3 -5.29 -3.24 -46.44
CA ASP A 3 -4.13 -3.72 -45.68
C ASP A 3 -3.65 -2.76 -44.57
N PHE A 4 -3.76 -3.18 -43.31
CA PHE A 4 -3.06 -2.58 -42.16
C PHE A 4 -1.66 -3.18 -41.99
N LYS A 5 -0.80 -3.03 -43.01
CA LYS A 5 0.64 -3.30 -42.90
C LYS A 5 1.44 -2.12 -43.48
N SER A 6 1.35 -0.97 -42.82
CA SER A 6 2.32 0.11 -43.02
C SER A 6 3.49 -0.11 -42.07
N VAL A 7 4.51 -0.80 -42.60
CA VAL A 7 5.87 -0.85 -42.04
C VAL A 7 6.35 0.59 -41.92
N ARG A 8 6.32 1.18 -40.71
CA ARG A 8 6.96 2.47 -40.45
C ARG A 8 8.46 2.31 -40.73
N LEU A 9 8.91 2.85 -41.85
CA LEU A 9 10.33 3.06 -42.16
C LEU A 9 11.01 3.71 -40.97
N PHE A 10 11.80 2.92 -40.25
CA PHE A 10 12.53 3.31 -39.04
C PHE A 10 13.57 4.37 -39.38
N SER A 11 13.23 5.65 -39.27
CA SER A 11 14.22 6.72 -39.34
C SER A 11 15.25 6.50 -38.22
N ARG A 12 16.51 6.25 -38.58
CA ARG A 12 17.65 6.14 -37.65
C ARG A 12 18.05 7.53 -37.14
N THR A 13 17.08 8.35 -36.78
CA THR A 13 17.27 9.75 -36.40
C THR A 13 16.91 9.97 -34.94
N CYS A 14 17.57 10.93 -34.33
CA CYS A 14 17.37 11.35 -32.97
C CYS A 14 16.04 12.10 -32.87
N LEU A 15 15.17 11.68 -31.94
CA LEU A 15 13.87 12.31 -31.72
C LEU A 15 13.98 13.79 -31.31
N GLN A 16 15.10 14.19 -30.71
CA GLN A 16 15.28 15.53 -30.15
C GLN A 16 15.93 16.51 -31.13
N CYS A 17 16.76 16.03 -32.07
CA CYS A 17 17.58 16.93 -32.91
C CYS A 17 17.78 16.45 -34.36
N GLY A 18 17.14 15.37 -34.79
CA GLY A 18 17.18 14.89 -36.17
C GLY A 18 18.49 14.22 -36.64
N LYS A 19 19.58 14.33 -35.86
CA LYS A 19 20.89 13.68 -36.16
C LYS A 19 20.80 12.15 -36.14
N PRO A 20 21.73 11.41 -36.76
CA PRO A 20 21.72 9.95 -36.71
C PRO A 20 21.73 9.42 -35.26
N SER A 21 20.79 8.52 -34.96
CA SER A 21 20.61 7.94 -33.63
C SER A 21 21.70 6.94 -33.30
N LYS A 22 22.21 6.98 -32.07
CA LYS A 22 23.19 6.03 -31.54
C LYS A 22 22.63 5.15 -30.43
N TYR A 23 21.64 5.64 -29.69
CA TYR A 23 21.07 4.98 -28.51
C TYR A 23 19.55 4.87 -28.64
N CYS A 24 18.97 3.87 -27.98
CA CYS A 24 17.54 3.64 -27.91
C CYS A 24 17.13 3.47 -26.44
N CYS A 25 16.11 4.21 -26.02
CA CYS A 25 15.58 4.14 -24.66
C CYS A 25 14.86 2.79 -24.45
N PRO A 26 15.16 2.02 -23.38
CA PRO A 26 14.59 0.69 -23.22
C PRO A 26 13.12 0.69 -22.74
N LYS A 27 12.58 1.84 -22.30
CA LYS A 27 11.17 2.00 -21.89
C LYS A 27 10.25 2.35 -23.06
N CYS A 28 10.57 3.45 -23.76
CA CYS A 28 9.71 4.02 -24.80
C CYS A 28 10.28 3.87 -26.22
N SER A 29 11.40 3.16 -26.37
CA SER A 29 12.12 2.97 -27.64
C SER A 29 12.57 4.27 -28.32
N ALA A 30 12.53 5.41 -27.61
CA ALA A 30 12.94 6.71 -28.15
C ALA A 30 14.42 6.70 -28.53
N ARG A 31 14.71 7.12 -29.76
CA ARG A 31 16.05 7.17 -30.34
C ARG A 31 16.74 8.48 -30.01
N SER A 32 18.01 8.41 -29.62
CA SER A 32 18.83 9.57 -29.27
C SER A 32 20.24 9.47 -29.83
N CYS A 33 20.91 10.60 -30.10
CA CYS A 33 22.28 10.62 -30.63
C CYS A 33 23.35 10.87 -29.57
N SER A 34 22.99 11.42 -28.41
CA SER A 34 23.93 11.86 -27.36
C SER A 34 23.26 11.95 -25.99
N LEU A 35 24.05 11.99 -24.92
CA LEU A 35 23.57 12.11 -23.53
C LEU A 35 22.64 13.31 -23.29
N PRO A 36 22.89 14.52 -23.84
CA PRO A 36 21.94 15.63 -23.73
C PRO A 36 20.56 15.29 -24.31
N CYS A 37 20.51 14.63 -25.48
CA CYS A 37 19.25 14.19 -26.09
C CYS A 37 18.56 13.07 -25.27
N VAL A 38 19.33 12.23 -24.57
CA VAL A 38 18.77 11.27 -23.60
C VAL A 38 18.10 12.02 -22.45
N LYS A 39 18.79 12.98 -21.81
CA LYS A 39 18.22 13.74 -20.69
C LYS A 39 17.02 14.60 -21.10
N GLN A 40 17.09 15.22 -22.28
CA GLN A 40 16.02 16.05 -22.83
C GLN A 40 14.73 15.26 -23.02
N HIS A 41 14.78 14.09 -23.67
CA HIS A 41 13.56 13.29 -23.87
C HIS A 41 13.02 12.72 -22.56
N LYS A 42 13.89 12.36 -21.60
CA LYS A 42 13.45 11.90 -20.27
C LYS A 42 12.70 12.99 -19.52
N LYS A 43 13.15 14.24 -19.64
CA LYS A 43 12.50 15.41 -19.03
C LYS A 43 11.18 15.76 -19.70
N ILE A 44 11.15 15.78 -21.05
CA ILE A 44 9.96 16.17 -21.81
C ILE A 44 8.88 15.08 -21.75
N GLY A 45 9.28 13.81 -21.87
CA GLY A 45 8.37 12.67 -21.91
C GLY A 45 8.20 11.94 -20.58
N GLU A 46 8.56 12.58 -19.46
CA GLU A 46 8.48 12.04 -18.09
C GLU A 46 8.90 10.56 -18.00
N CYS A 47 10.02 10.24 -18.64
CA CYS A 47 10.49 8.86 -18.84
C CYS A 47 11.67 8.57 -17.92
N ASP A 48 11.52 7.59 -17.01
CA ASP A 48 12.61 7.08 -16.15
C ASP A 48 13.74 6.39 -16.98
N GLY A 49 13.39 5.87 -18.17
CA GLY A 49 14.26 5.09 -19.03
C GLY A 49 14.56 3.69 -18.50
N VAL A 50 13.71 3.13 -17.64
CA VAL A 50 13.79 1.76 -17.15
C VAL A 50 12.75 0.92 -17.89
N ARG A 51 13.17 -0.18 -18.53
CA ARG A 51 12.23 -1.09 -19.20
C ARG A 51 11.23 -1.64 -18.18
N ASP A 52 9.95 -1.61 -18.54
CA ASP A 52 8.93 -2.33 -17.79
C ASP A 52 9.13 -3.83 -18.04
N LYS A 53 9.62 -4.54 -17.01
CA LYS A 53 9.89 -5.98 -17.06
C LYS A 53 8.59 -6.80 -16.95
N THR A 54 7.49 -6.17 -16.55
CA THR A 54 6.20 -6.82 -16.25
C THR A 54 5.10 -6.43 -17.22
N ALA A 55 5.45 -5.80 -18.33
CA ALA A 55 4.50 -5.42 -19.36
C ALA A 55 3.81 -6.67 -19.94
N TYR A 56 2.49 -6.62 -20.04
CA TYR A 56 1.70 -7.73 -20.60
C TYR A 56 2.02 -7.93 -22.09
N ILE A 57 2.27 -9.19 -22.46
CA ILE A 57 2.46 -9.61 -23.85
C ILE A 57 1.40 -10.68 -24.15
N PRO A 58 0.54 -10.48 -25.17
CA PRO A 58 -0.42 -11.50 -25.57
C PRO A 58 0.31 -12.74 -26.08
N LEU A 59 -0.28 -13.93 -25.89
CA LEU A 59 0.34 -15.20 -26.26
C LEU A 59 0.75 -15.26 -27.74
N ASP A 60 -0.06 -14.66 -28.62
CA ASP A 60 0.20 -14.60 -30.06
C ASP A 60 1.47 -13.81 -30.43
N GLY A 61 1.91 -12.91 -29.55
CA GLY A 61 3.11 -12.10 -29.70
C GLY A 61 4.26 -12.51 -28.79
N PHE A 62 4.14 -13.61 -28.05
CA PHE A 62 5.14 -14.08 -27.10
C PHE A 62 6.29 -14.77 -27.84
N THR A 63 7.51 -14.23 -27.69
CA THR A 63 8.71 -14.74 -28.37
C THR A 63 9.69 -15.39 -27.39
N ASP A 64 10.66 -16.18 -27.91
CA ASP A 64 11.73 -16.77 -27.09
C ASP A 64 12.55 -15.72 -26.32
N LEU A 65 12.64 -14.48 -26.85
CA LEU A 65 13.31 -13.37 -26.17
C LEU A 65 12.52 -12.90 -24.93
N ASP A 66 11.19 -12.97 -24.98
CA ASP A 66 10.31 -12.63 -23.86
C ASP A 66 10.39 -13.72 -22.79
N LEU A 67 10.41 -15.00 -23.19
CA LEU A 67 10.66 -16.12 -22.28
C LEU A 67 12.00 -15.97 -21.55
N LEU A 68 13.08 -15.62 -22.27
CA LEU A 68 14.39 -15.39 -21.66
C LEU A 68 14.39 -14.17 -20.72
N SER A 69 13.63 -13.13 -21.05
CA SER A 69 13.43 -11.96 -20.18
C SER A 69 12.77 -12.38 -18.87
N ASP A 70 11.71 -13.20 -18.94
CA ASP A 70 10.98 -13.69 -17.78
C ASP A 70 11.85 -14.62 -16.92
N TYR A 71 12.60 -15.53 -17.55
CA TYR A 71 13.56 -16.39 -16.85
C TYR A 71 14.59 -15.56 -16.06
N ARG A 72 15.19 -14.55 -16.70
CA ARG A 72 16.16 -13.66 -16.04
C ARG A 72 15.52 -12.83 -14.94
N PHE A 73 14.25 -12.45 -15.09
CA PHE A 73 13.51 -11.75 -14.06
C PHE A 73 13.28 -12.63 -12.82
N LEU A 74 12.96 -13.92 -13.01
CA LEU A 74 12.82 -14.89 -11.93
C LEU A 74 14.16 -15.17 -11.24
N GLU A 75 15.25 -15.33 -11.99
CA GLU A 75 16.59 -15.48 -11.41
C GLU A 75 17.00 -14.25 -10.59
N GLU A 76 16.75 -13.04 -11.11
CA GLU A 76 17.03 -11.81 -10.38
C GLU A 76 16.22 -11.74 -9.08
N SER A 77 14.94 -12.08 -9.14
CA SER A 77 14.08 -12.16 -7.96
C SER A 77 14.61 -13.19 -6.95
N ALA A 78 15.03 -14.37 -7.42
CA ALA A 78 15.64 -15.39 -6.58
C ALA A 78 16.94 -14.89 -5.93
N ARG A 79 17.80 -14.18 -6.66
CA ARG A 79 19.02 -13.56 -6.11
C ARG A 79 18.71 -12.50 -5.05
N ILE A 80 17.70 -11.67 -5.28
CA ILE A 80 17.26 -10.66 -4.29
C ILE A 80 16.77 -11.37 -3.03
N ILE A 81 15.97 -12.43 -3.17
CA ILE A 81 15.49 -13.23 -2.04
C ILE A 81 16.65 -13.92 -1.30
N ASP A 82 17.62 -14.49 -2.01
CA ASP A 82 18.80 -15.12 -1.40
C ASP A 82 19.66 -14.08 -0.66
N SER A 83 19.90 -12.92 -1.27
CA SER A 83 20.62 -11.81 -0.63
C SER A 83 19.88 -11.29 0.61
N ALA A 84 18.56 -11.12 0.53
CA ALA A 84 17.71 -10.81 1.67
C ALA A 84 17.76 -11.92 2.74
N CYS A 85 17.80 -13.18 2.31
CA CYS A 85 17.94 -14.34 3.18
C CYS A 85 19.28 -14.37 3.93
N ARG A 86 20.36 -13.93 3.30
CA ARG A 86 21.69 -13.83 3.91
C ARG A 86 21.82 -12.60 4.81
N THR A 87 21.16 -11.50 4.47
CA THR A 87 21.11 -10.25 5.25
C THR A 87 19.99 -10.22 6.30
N LYS A 88 19.26 -11.32 6.49
CA LYS A 88 18.20 -11.56 7.48
C LYS A 88 18.40 -10.87 8.85
N PRO A 89 19.58 -10.93 9.49
CA PRO A 89 19.82 -10.25 10.76
C PRO A 89 19.75 -8.72 10.68
N ALA A 90 20.20 -8.12 9.57
CA ALA A 90 20.18 -6.68 9.34
C ALA A 90 18.79 -6.15 8.95
N LEU A 91 17.98 -6.98 8.27
CA LEU A 91 16.58 -6.67 7.92
C LEU A 91 15.59 -6.99 9.04
N GLY A 92 16.07 -7.54 10.16
CA GLY A 92 15.23 -7.92 11.31
C GLY A 92 14.30 -9.10 11.04
N VAL A 93 14.61 -9.91 10.02
CA VAL A 93 13.89 -11.15 9.66
C VAL A 93 14.74 -12.32 10.15
N TYR A 94 14.64 -12.65 11.44
CA TYR A 94 15.42 -13.76 11.98
C TYR A 94 14.74 -15.09 11.65
N PRO A 95 15.39 -16.02 10.92
CA PRO A 95 14.78 -17.31 10.56
C PRO A 95 14.53 -18.19 11.79
N GLN A 96 15.11 -17.86 12.94
CA GLN A 96 14.94 -18.57 14.21
C GLN A 96 14.07 -17.85 15.25
N GLN A 97 13.69 -16.58 15.07
CA GLN A 97 12.65 -15.97 15.93
C GLN A 97 11.28 -16.28 15.37
N LYS A 98 10.84 -17.54 15.53
CA LYS A 98 9.44 -17.93 15.31
C LYS A 98 8.48 -17.14 16.21
N THR A 99 9.00 -16.54 17.28
CA THR A 99 8.22 -15.80 18.28
C THR A 99 8.46 -14.30 18.15
N LEU A 100 7.38 -13.55 17.93
CA LEU A 100 7.39 -12.10 18.10
C LEU A 100 7.88 -11.74 19.51
N PRO A 101 8.61 -10.62 19.69
CA PRO A 101 8.90 -10.07 21.01
C PRO A 101 7.68 -10.09 21.93
N GLY A 102 7.86 -10.46 23.20
CA GLY A 102 6.74 -10.73 24.11
C GLY A 102 5.71 -9.59 24.22
N PHE A 103 6.16 -8.33 24.16
CA PHE A 103 5.26 -7.17 24.18
C PHE A 103 4.38 -7.08 22.92
N LEU A 104 4.90 -7.44 21.74
CA LEU A 104 4.14 -7.45 20.49
C LEU A 104 3.18 -8.64 20.45
N HIS A 105 3.60 -9.80 20.96
CA HIS A 105 2.72 -10.94 21.09
C HIS A 105 1.53 -10.61 22.01
N LYS A 106 1.78 -9.97 23.15
CA LYS A 106 0.72 -9.48 24.04
C LYS A 106 -0.16 -8.43 23.37
N PHE A 107 0.42 -7.44 22.68
CA PHE A 107 -0.35 -6.45 21.94
C PHE A 107 -1.28 -7.09 20.89
N GLN A 108 -0.77 -8.07 20.12
CA GLN A 108 -1.57 -8.79 19.14
C GLN A 108 -2.66 -9.64 19.79
N ALA A 109 -2.37 -10.32 20.90
CA ALA A 109 -3.36 -11.07 21.66
C ALA A 109 -4.48 -10.18 22.22
N GLU A 110 -4.13 -8.99 22.71
CA GLU A 110 -5.07 -7.99 23.21
C GLU A 110 -5.93 -7.37 22.11
N CYS A 111 -5.38 -7.19 20.91
CA CYS A 111 -6.16 -6.84 19.72
C CYS A 111 -7.17 -7.95 19.38
N ARG A 112 -6.73 -9.22 19.36
CA ARG A 112 -7.59 -10.37 19.09
C ARG A 112 -8.73 -10.50 20.11
N ARG A 113 -8.45 -10.26 21.41
CA ARG A 113 -9.50 -10.24 22.46
C ARG A 113 -10.59 -9.20 22.20
N ARG A 114 -10.22 -8.05 21.61
CA ARG A 114 -11.16 -6.99 21.21
C ARG A 114 -11.82 -7.24 19.84
N GLY A 115 -11.53 -8.39 19.22
CA GLY A 115 -12.04 -8.75 17.90
C GLY A 115 -11.33 -8.03 16.74
N ILE A 116 -10.12 -7.51 16.96
CA ILE A 116 -9.30 -6.85 15.94
C ILE A 116 -8.21 -7.81 15.47
N MET A 117 -8.16 -8.10 14.17
CA MET A 117 -7.12 -8.95 13.60
C MET A 117 -5.92 -8.10 13.18
N LEU A 118 -4.95 -7.94 14.09
CA LEU A 118 -3.72 -7.22 13.83
C LEU A 118 -2.69 -8.11 13.10
N LYS A 119 -2.23 -7.66 11.94
CA LYS A 119 -1.11 -8.24 11.17
C LYS A 119 0.10 -7.32 11.24
N LEU A 120 1.22 -7.83 11.72
CA LEU A 120 2.48 -7.07 11.81
C LEU A 120 3.38 -7.39 10.60
N LEU A 121 3.92 -6.35 10.00
CA LEU A 121 4.85 -6.37 8.88
C LEU A 121 6.30 -6.51 9.36
N PRO A 122 7.19 -7.05 8.52
CA PRO A 122 8.63 -7.07 8.78
C PRO A 122 9.24 -5.66 8.97
N ARG A 123 10.38 -5.58 9.67
CA ARG A 123 11.06 -4.30 10.00
C ARG A 123 11.54 -3.50 8.78
N CYS A 124 11.78 -4.16 7.65
CA CYS A 124 12.18 -3.50 6.41
C CYS A 124 11.07 -2.64 5.78
N PHE A 125 9.81 -2.78 6.20
CA PHE A 125 8.71 -1.95 5.70
C PHE A 125 8.66 -0.60 6.42
N THR A 126 8.54 0.48 5.66
CA THR A 126 8.38 1.84 6.21
C THR A 126 7.19 1.92 7.17
N LYS A 127 6.07 1.25 6.83
CA LYS A 127 4.88 1.18 7.70
C LYS A 127 5.21 0.58 9.09
N ARG A 128 6.12 -0.39 9.17
CA ARG A 128 6.57 -0.96 10.45
C ARG A 128 7.44 0.03 11.24
N GLN A 129 8.32 0.76 10.55
CA GLN A 129 9.22 1.73 11.16
C GLN A 129 8.49 2.96 11.70
N GLU A 130 7.43 3.38 11.01
CA GLU A 130 6.55 4.47 11.44
C GLU A 130 5.64 4.09 12.60
N ASN A 131 5.39 2.79 12.84
CA ASN A 131 4.40 2.35 13.80
C ASN A 131 4.85 2.63 15.24
N LYS A 132 4.08 3.48 15.92
CA LYS A 132 4.26 3.80 17.34
C LYS A 132 3.16 3.21 18.21
N SER A 133 2.29 2.36 17.67
CA SER A 133 1.20 1.70 18.41
C SER A 133 1.77 0.78 19.48
N TRP A 134 1.14 0.78 20.65
CA TRP A 134 1.57 -0.07 21.75
C TRP A 134 0.41 -0.36 22.70
N TYR A 135 0.60 -1.39 23.52
CA TYR A 135 -0.32 -1.76 24.58
C TYR A 135 0.23 -1.32 25.93
N ASN A 136 -0.55 -0.54 26.68
CA ASN A 136 -0.21 -0.16 28.04
C ASN A 136 -0.68 -1.24 29.01
N PHE A 137 0.27 -1.98 29.60
CA PHE A 137 -0.01 -3.06 30.53
C PHE A 137 -0.70 -2.62 31.83
N ARG A 138 -0.42 -1.40 32.30
CA ARG A 138 -0.95 -0.87 33.57
C ARG A 138 -2.42 -0.50 33.43
N GLU A 139 -2.75 0.19 32.35
CA GLU A 139 -4.11 0.67 32.07
C GLU A 139 -4.96 -0.38 31.34
N ARG A 140 -4.32 -1.43 30.81
CA ARG A 140 -4.93 -2.43 29.94
C ARG A 140 -5.59 -1.83 28.70
N CYS A 141 -5.05 -0.72 28.21
CA CYS A 141 -5.57 0.00 27.06
C CYS A 141 -4.60 -0.05 25.88
N ILE A 142 -5.16 -0.03 24.67
CA ILE A 142 -4.38 0.11 23.44
C ILE A 142 -4.28 1.59 23.06
N TYR A 143 -3.06 1.99 22.72
CA TYR A 143 -2.77 3.28 22.10
C TYR A 143 -2.37 3.07 20.65
N TRP A 144 -3.18 3.59 19.74
CA TRP A 144 -3.01 3.41 18.31
C TRP A 144 -2.21 4.57 17.70
N HIS A 145 -1.27 4.22 16.82
CA HIS A 145 -0.81 5.11 15.78
C HIS A 145 -1.90 5.19 14.72
N VAL A 146 -2.26 6.39 14.26
CA VAL A 146 -3.31 6.58 13.27
C VAL A 146 -2.75 7.39 12.12
N ALA A 147 -3.06 6.97 10.90
CA ALA A 147 -2.77 7.73 9.69
C ALA A 147 -4.07 8.12 8.99
N TRP A 148 -4.11 9.35 8.51
CA TRP A 148 -5.20 9.94 7.74
C TRP A 148 -4.74 10.15 6.31
N VAL A 149 -5.53 9.69 5.34
CA VAL A 149 -5.29 9.90 3.92
C VAL A 149 -6.43 10.76 3.39
N PHE A 150 -6.08 11.85 2.73
CA PHE A 150 -7.02 12.77 2.09
C PHE A 150 -6.85 12.64 0.57
N PRO A 151 -7.70 11.85 -0.12
CA PRO A 151 -7.52 11.59 -1.55
C PRO A 151 -7.60 12.85 -2.41
N ALA A 152 -8.51 13.79 -2.11
CA ALA A 152 -8.67 15.02 -2.89
C ALA A 152 -7.44 15.94 -2.78
N ALA A 153 -6.76 15.91 -1.63
CA ALA A 153 -5.51 16.66 -1.42
C ALA A 153 -4.25 15.86 -1.78
N ASN A 154 -4.37 14.55 -2.05
CA ASN A 154 -3.27 13.60 -2.20
C ASN A 154 -2.22 13.65 -1.07
N ILE A 155 -2.68 13.80 0.18
CA ILE A 155 -1.81 13.90 1.37
C ILE A 155 -2.08 12.76 2.34
N LYS A 156 -1.01 12.21 2.90
CA LYS A 156 -1.03 11.29 4.04
C LYS A 156 -0.50 12.02 5.28
N VAL A 157 -1.35 12.17 6.29
CA VAL A 157 -1.03 12.81 7.58
C VAL A 157 -0.93 11.74 8.66
N HIS A 158 0.11 11.82 9.48
CA HIS A 158 0.22 11.00 10.67
C HIS A 158 -0.20 11.79 11.90
N GLU A 159 -0.98 11.15 12.77
CA GLU A 159 -1.31 11.73 14.05
C GLU A 159 -0.05 11.92 14.91
N SER A 160 0.04 13.07 15.57
CA SER A 160 1.23 13.42 16.36
C SER A 160 1.28 12.66 17.68
N GLN A 161 0.10 12.52 18.31
CA GLN A 161 -0.09 11.85 19.58
C GLN A 161 -0.79 10.52 19.36
N ARG A 162 -0.43 9.50 20.15
CA ARG A 162 -1.12 8.21 20.05
C ARG A 162 -2.58 8.35 20.50
N VAL A 163 -3.49 7.76 19.74
CA VAL A 163 -4.93 7.81 20.00
C VAL A 163 -5.32 6.70 20.96
N HIS A 164 -6.07 7.05 22.02
CA HIS A 164 -6.57 6.06 22.96
C HIS A 164 -7.73 5.27 22.33
N GLU A 165 -7.83 3.96 22.57
CA GLU A 165 -8.83 3.10 21.92
C GLU A 165 -10.30 3.50 22.17
N LYS A 166 -10.57 4.17 23.29
CA LYS A 166 -11.91 4.68 23.65
C LYS A 166 -12.20 6.09 23.14
N GLU A 167 -11.22 6.76 22.52
CA GLU A 167 -11.43 8.09 21.94
C GLU A 167 -12.33 7.97 20.71
N SER A 168 -13.23 8.93 20.52
CA SER A 168 -14.10 8.96 19.34
C SER A 168 -13.30 9.36 18.11
N LEU A 169 -13.64 8.77 16.97
CA LEU A 169 -12.98 9.05 15.70
C LEU A 169 -13.20 10.51 15.27
N ALA A 170 -14.39 11.05 15.55
CA ALA A 170 -14.73 12.45 15.36
C ALA A 170 -13.74 13.40 16.05
N LYS A 171 -13.47 13.19 17.35
CA LYS A 171 -12.57 14.04 18.13
C LYS A 171 -11.13 13.99 17.62
N CYS A 172 -10.72 12.86 17.09
CA CYS A 172 -9.38 12.71 16.49
C CYS A 172 -9.28 13.50 15.19
N LEU A 173 -10.31 13.43 14.34
CA LEU A 173 -10.34 14.12 13.06
C LEU A 173 -10.54 15.63 13.20
N GLU A 174 -11.33 16.08 14.18
CA GLU A 174 -11.62 17.49 14.45
C GLU A 174 -10.33 18.32 14.64
N LYS A 175 -9.29 17.74 15.24
CA LYS A 175 -7.97 18.37 15.39
C LYS A 175 -7.36 18.79 14.05
N HIS A 176 -7.66 18.08 12.96
CA HIS A 176 -7.16 18.36 11.61
C HIS A 176 -8.11 19.21 10.77
N LEU A 177 -9.39 19.29 11.14
CA LEU A 177 -10.42 20.04 10.42
C LEU A 177 -10.68 21.43 11.00
N THR A 178 -10.28 21.69 12.25
CA THR A 178 -10.41 23.02 12.86
C THR A 178 -9.22 23.89 12.49
N LEU A 179 -9.47 25.09 11.95
CA LEU A 179 -8.44 26.01 11.45
C LEU A 179 -7.38 26.37 12.51
N GLU A 180 -7.79 26.43 13.78
CA GLU A 180 -6.92 26.76 14.93
C GLU A 180 -5.95 25.65 15.30
N THR A 181 -6.40 24.39 15.26
CA THR A 181 -5.62 23.21 15.64
C THR A 181 -4.91 22.55 14.46
N CYS A 182 -5.36 22.84 13.24
CA CYS A 182 -4.79 22.32 12.02
C CYS A 182 -3.40 22.93 11.78
N ARG A 183 -2.45 22.05 11.47
CA ARG A 183 -1.07 22.40 11.13
C ARG A 183 -1.05 23.43 9.99
N PRO A 184 -0.30 24.53 10.10
CA PRO A 184 -0.29 25.60 9.08
C PRO A 184 -0.01 25.09 7.66
N GLU A 185 0.82 24.07 7.52
CA GLU A 185 1.23 23.47 6.24
C GLU A 185 0.09 22.69 5.57
N LEU A 186 -0.89 22.22 6.34
CA LEU A 186 -2.01 21.41 5.87
C LEU A 186 -3.27 22.25 5.58
N ARG A 187 -3.31 23.53 6.00
CA ARG A 187 -4.51 24.38 5.86
C ARG A 187 -4.92 24.64 4.42
N GLY A 188 -3.94 24.86 3.52
CA GLY A 188 -4.23 25.05 2.10
C GLY A 188 -4.82 23.80 1.45
N PRO A 189 -4.11 22.65 1.50
CA PRO A 189 -4.59 21.41 0.90
C PRO A 189 -5.89 20.86 1.52
N LEU A 190 -6.11 21.07 2.82
CA LEU A 190 -7.31 20.58 3.53
C LEU A 190 -8.49 21.56 3.50
N GLN A 191 -8.35 22.73 2.88
CA GLN A 191 -9.42 23.73 2.77
C GLN A 191 -10.79 23.17 2.34
N PRO A 192 -10.91 22.28 1.31
CA PRO A 192 -12.21 21.73 0.94
C PRO A 192 -12.84 20.87 2.06
N TYR A 193 -12.02 20.14 2.81
CA TYR A 193 -12.47 19.36 3.96
C TYR A 193 -12.87 20.25 5.14
N ILE A 194 -12.10 21.32 5.40
CA ILE A 194 -12.42 22.31 6.44
C ILE A 194 -13.76 23.00 6.14
N ALA A 195 -14.01 23.35 4.87
CA ALA A 195 -15.25 23.98 4.43
C ALA A 195 -16.47 23.04 4.54
N ALA A 196 -16.29 21.76 4.22
CA ALA A 196 -17.36 20.75 4.35
C ALA A 196 -17.69 20.43 5.82
N GLY A 197 -16.73 20.62 6.73
CA GLY A 197 -16.88 20.34 8.14
C GLY A 197 -17.13 18.86 8.44
N MET A 198 -17.42 18.55 9.72
CA MET A 198 -17.60 17.17 10.19
C MET A 198 -18.81 16.44 9.57
N GLN A 199 -19.83 17.18 9.10
CA GLN A 199 -21.06 16.60 8.55
C GLN A 199 -20.94 16.30 7.05
N GLY A 200 -20.07 17.02 6.33
CA GLY A 200 -19.83 16.82 4.90
C GLY A 200 -18.72 15.80 4.60
N ILE A 201 -18.24 15.09 5.61
CA ILE A 201 -17.10 14.16 5.50
C ILE A 201 -17.52 12.77 5.97
N SER A 202 -17.03 11.76 5.26
CA SER A 202 -17.13 10.36 5.65
C SER A 202 -15.74 9.74 5.82
N ILE A 203 -15.60 8.82 6.79
CA ILE A 203 -14.34 8.11 7.01
C ILE A 203 -14.46 6.69 6.52
N LEU A 204 -13.51 6.31 5.68
CA LEU A 204 -13.41 4.98 5.11
C LEU A 204 -12.19 4.23 5.68
N LEU A 205 -12.34 2.93 5.90
CA LEU A 205 -11.23 2.03 6.22
C LEU A 205 -11.13 0.96 5.14
N ALA A 206 -9.97 0.83 4.52
CA ALA A 206 -9.75 -0.14 3.46
C ALA A 206 -9.91 -1.58 3.99
N VAL A 207 -10.57 -2.42 3.18
CA VAL A 207 -10.76 -3.83 3.48
C VAL A 207 -9.50 -4.58 3.06
N GLU A 208 -8.77 -5.10 4.05
CA GLU A 208 -7.53 -5.82 3.81
C GLU A 208 -7.82 -7.26 3.32
N GLY A 209 -7.04 -7.74 2.34
CA GLY A 209 -7.13 -9.11 1.81
C GLY A 209 -7.89 -9.29 0.49
N LYS A 210 -8.42 -8.21 -0.09
CA LYS A 210 -8.94 -8.23 -1.47
C LYS A 210 -7.84 -7.88 -2.49
N PRO A 211 -7.88 -8.41 -3.73
CA PRO A 211 -6.97 -8.00 -4.79
C PRO A 211 -7.02 -6.49 -5.03
N GLY A 212 -5.89 -5.89 -5.44
CA GLY A 212 -5.78 -4.44 -5.63
C GLY A 212 -6.75 -3.84 -6.65
N ALA A 213 -7.25 -4.66 -7.58
CA ALA A 213 -8.28 -4.27 -8.55
C ALA A 213 -9.65 -4.04 -7.91
N ASP A 214 -9.97 -4.75 -6.82
CA ASP A 214 -11.26 -4.72 -6.13
C ASP A 214 -11.12 -4.14 -4.72
N LYS A 215 -10.52 -2.95 -4.65
CA LYS A 215 -10.33 -2.27 -3.37
C LYS A 215 -11.68 -1.83 -2.82
N CYS A 216 -12.10 -2.46 -1.72
CA CYS A 216 -13.32 -2.12 -1.02
C CYS A 216 -13.03 -1.40 0.31
N TYR A 217 -14.04 -0.70 0.82
CA TYR A 217 -13.93 0.12 2.02
C TYR A 217 -15.11 -0.12 2.98
N TYR A 218 -14.83 -0.05 4.27
CA TYR A 218 -15.84 0.08 5.32
C TYR A 218 -16.15 1.55 5.54
N ASN A 219 -17.42 1.94 5.49
CA ASN A 219 -17.85 3.26 5.94
C ASN A 219 -17.96 3.25 7.48
N LEU A 220 -17.22 4.13 8.14
CA LEU A 220 -17.14 4.18 9.60
C LEU A 220 -17.98 5.32 10.15
N ASP A 221 -18.66 5.03 11.26
CA ASP A 221 -19.36 6.06 12.03
C ASP A 221 -18.36 6.87 12.87
N LEU A 222 -18.47 8.20 12.74
CA LEU A 222 -17.65 9.19 13.43
C LEU A 222 -17.91 9.24 14.95
N SER A 223 -19.13 8.91 15.37
CA SER A 223 -19.59 9.00 16.76
C SER A 223 -19.05 7.88 17.65
N VAL A 224 -18.59 6.79 17.04
CA VAL A 224 -18.19 5.56 17.70
C VAL A 224 -16.72 5.63 18.13
N SER A 225 -16.38 4.86 19.18
CA SER A 225 -14.99 4.73 19.64
C SER A 225 -14.11 3.99 18.63
N LEU A 226 -12.81 4.28 18.65
CA LEU A 226 -11.84 3.62 17.78
C LEU A 226 -11.87 2.08 17.93
N GLU A 227 -12.02 1.57 19.15
CA GLU A 227 -12.16 0.14 19.43
C GLU A 227 -13.35 -0.49 18.69
N ALA A 228 -14.54 0.11 18.82
CA ALA A 228 -15.75 -0.41 18.18
C ALA A 228 -15.69 -0.27 16.65
N CYS A 229 -15.06 0.79 16.14
CA CYS A 229 -14.81 0.95 14.70
C CYS A 229 -13.89 -0.14 14.15
N LEU A 230 -12.88 -0.57 14.90
CA LEU A 230 -11.92 -1.60 14.45
C LEU A 230 -12.38 -3.03 14.73
N LYS A 231 -13.41 -3.23 15.56
CA LYS A 231 -13.96 -4.55 15.89
C LYS A 231 -14.43 -5.28 14.63
N GLY A 232 -14.02 -6.55 14.51
CA GLY A 232 -14.31 -7.42 13.36
C GLY A 232 -13.46 -7.12 12.12
N LYS A 233 -12.51 -6.18 12.19
CA LYS A 233 -11.73 -5.75 11.03
C LYS A 233 -10.27 -6.20 11.13
N VAL A 234 -9.63 -6.29 9.97
CA VAL A 234 -8.22 -6.61 9.85
C VAL A 234 -7.44 -5.31 9.74
N VAL A 235 -6.39 -5.16 10.55
CA VAL A 235 -5.51 -3.99 10.54
C VAL A 235 -4.08 -4.45 10.29
N VAL A 236 -3.42 -3.86 9.30
CA VAL A 236 -1.99 -4.11 9.01
C VAL A 236 -1.15 -3.00 9.64
N GLU A 237 -0.34 -3.35 10.66
CA GLU A 237 0.45 -2.47 11.54
C GLU A 237 -0.36 -1.47 12.37
N TYR A 238 -1.02 -0.54 11.69
CA TYR A 238 -1.80 0.54 12.29
C TYR A 238 -2.94 0.96 11.35
N PRO A 239 -4.08 1.44 11.89
CA PRO A 239 -5.22 1.85 11.09
C PRO A 239 -4.88 3.06 10.22
N THR A 240 -5.25 2.98 8.94
CA THR A 240 -5.13 4.07 7.98
C THR A 240 -6.51 4.41 7.47
N PHE A 241 -7.01 5.57 7.87
CA PHE A 241 -8.34 6.06 7.53
C PHE A 241 -8.26 6.95 6.31
N THR A 242 -9.18 6.74 5.37
CA THR A 242 -9.33 7.58 4.17
C THR A 242 -10.50 8.53 4.40
N VAL A 243 -10.21 9.83 4.40
CA VAL A 243 -11.18 10.89 4.65
C VAL A 243 -11.66 11.42 3.30
N VAL A 244 -12.95 11.26 3.03
CA VAL A 244 -13.56 11.64 1.75
C VAL A 244 -14.70 12.61 2.01
N LEU A 245 -14.94 13.52 1.05
CA LEU A 245 -16.16 14.32 1.05
C LEU A 245 -17.34 13.39 0.76
N THR A 246 -18.49 13.67 1.37
CA THR A 246 -19.70 12.85 1.17
C THR A 246 -20.14 12.82 -0.30
N GLU A 247 -19.82 13.87 -1.06
CA GLU A 247 -20.07 13.96 -2.51
C GLU A 247 -19.24 12.94 -3.31
N ASP A 248 -17.98 12.75 -2.93
CA ASP A 248 -17.02 11.85 -3.60
C ASP A 248 -17.18 10.38 -3.20
N LEU A 249 -18.07 10.10 -2.24
CA LEU A 249 -18.26 8.77 -1.67
C LEU A 249 -18.74 7.75 -2.72
N SER A 250 -19.41 8.22 -3.78
CA SER A 250 -19.87 7.40 -4.91
C SER A 250 -18.73 6.77 -5.72
N HIS A 251 -17.52 7.31 -5.65
CA HIS A 251 -16.33 6.77 -6.33
C HIS A 251 -15.70 5.60 -5.59
N PHE A 252 -16.16 5.27 -4.39
CA PHE A 252 -15.60 4.21 -3.55
C PHE A 252 -16.55 3.01 -3.44
N ASN A 253 -15.98 1.81 -3.59
CA ASN A 253 -16.72 0.56 -3.41
C ASN A 253 -16.91 0.27 -1.91
N LEU A 254 -18.08 0.62 -1.38
CA LEU A 254 -18.41 0.40 0.02
C LEU A 254 -18.97 -1.01 0.25
N ILE A 255 -18.51 -1.67 1.31
CA ILE A 255 -19.10 -2.93 1.77
C ILE A 255 -20.29 -2.61 2.65
N SER A 256 -21.47 -3.13 2.28
CA SER A 256 -22.65 -3.12 3.16
C SER A 256 -22.37 -3.97 4.40
N PRO A 257 -22.80 -3.55 5.60
CA PRO A 257 -22.63 -4.35 6.80
C PRO A 257 -23.46 -5.64 6.69
N GLU A 258 -22.81 -6.74 6.29
CA GLU A 258 -23.40 -8.07 6.36
C GLU A 258 -23.70 -8.42 7.83
N PRO A 259 -24.89 -8.95 8.15
CA PRO A 259 -25.18 -9.46 9.47
C PRO A 259 -24.25 -10.63 9.78
N SER A 260 -23.66 -10.60 10.98
CA SER A 260 -22.75 -11.60 11.52
C SER A 260 -23.25 -13.03 11.31
N GLY A 261 -22.66 -13.78 10.38
CA GLY A 261 -23.01 -15.18 10.20
C GLY A 261 -22.61 -15.84 8.88
N SER A 262 -21.35 -15.75 8.44
CA SER A 262 -20.83 -16.74 7.49
C SER A 262 -19.31 -16.86 7.60
N HIS A 263 -18.85 -17.94 8.23
CA HIS A 263 -17.45 -18.37 8.17
C HIS A 263 -17.12 -18.87 6.76
N GLY A 264 -16.90 -17.95 5.83
CA GLY A 264 -16.23 -18.22 4.57
C GLY A 264 -14.72 -18.16 4.82
N GLY A 265 -14.06 -19.31 4.90
CA GLY A 265 -12.61 -19.39 4.97
C GLY A 265 -12.00 -18.64 3.79
N THR A 266 -11.45 -17.45 4.04
CA THR A 266 -10.73 -16.69 3.02
C THR A 266 -9.42 -17.41 2.78
N ASN A 267 -9.30 -18.06 1.60
CA ASN A 267 -8.03 -18.57 1.11
C ASN A 267 -7.06 -17.40 0.91
N LEU A 268 -6.30 -17.09 1.95
CA LEU A 268 -5.11 -16.26 1.81
C LEU A 268 -4.07 -17.03 0.99
N PRO A 269 -3.19 -16.32 0.26
CA PRO A 269 -2.00 -16.93 -0.33
C PRO A 269 -1.23 -17.70 0.74
N ALA A 270 -0.75 -18.90 0.40
CA ALA A 270 -0.13 -19.86 1.32
C ALA A 270 0.99 -19.28 2.21
N PHE A 271 1.59 -18.15 1.82
CA PHE A 271 2.53 -17.39 2.64
C PHE A 271 1.98 -16.99 4.03
N PHE A 272 0.66 -16.85 4.20
CA PHE A 272 0.04 -16.49 5.49
C PHE A 272 -0.51 -17.67 6.29
N ASN A 273 -0.49 -18.90 5.73
CA ASN A 273 -0.93 -20.10 6.43
C ASN A 273 0.29 -20.80 7.04
N THR A 274 0.60 -20.48 8.30
CA THR A 274 1.54 -21.24 9.11
C THR A 274 0.79 -22.13 10.09
N ASP A 275 -0.10 -22.98 9.58
CA ASP A 275 -0.70 -24.07 10.36
C ASP A 275 -0.55 -25.35 9.53
N GLY A 276 0.51 -26.10 9.77
CA GLY A 276 0.79 -27.35 9.05
C GLY A 276 2.25 -27.76 9.04
N LEU A 277 2.88 -27.91 10.21
CA LEU A 277 4.06 -28.77 10.42
C LEU A 277 4.24 -28.97 11.93
N ALA A 278 3.29 -29.70 12.51
CA ALA A 278 3.42 -30.35 13.81
C ALA A 278 2.86 -31.77 13.66
N GLY A 279 3.78 -32.74 13.72
CA GLY A 279 3.59 -34.18 13.48
C GLY A 279 4.94 -34.69 12.99
N CYS A 280 5.90 -34.88 13.91
CA CYS A 280 6.20 -36.17 14.52
C CYS A 280 6.38 -37.25 13.45
N ASP A 281 7.64 -37.61 13.19
CA ASP A 281 8.06 -39.00 13.21
C ASP A 281 9.46 -39.04 13.83
N ASN A 282 9.49 -39.54 15.07
CA ASN A 282 10.65 -40.17 15.66
C ASN A 282 10.66 -41.60 15.12
N GLU A 283 11.73 -41.99 14.43
CA GLU A 283 12.39 -43.29 14.52
C GLU A 283 13.83 -43.13 14.04
#